data_AF-W0LJR3-F1
#
_entry.id   AF-W0LJR3-F1
#
_cell.length_a   1.000
_cell.length_b   1.000
_cell.length_c   1.000
_cell.angle_alpha   90.00
_cell.angle_beta   90.00
_cell.angle_gamma   90.00
#
_symmetry.space_group_name_H-M   'P 1'
#
loop_
_entity.id
_entity.type
_entity.pdbx_description
1 polymer ?
#
loop_
_entity_poly.entity_id
_entity_poly.type
_entity_poly.pdbx_seq_one_letter_code
_entity_poly.pdbx_strand_id
1 'polypeptide(L)'
;MAPGLAHPEFNEGYMTNPEINTELVQMLTDARLSARLQLLDALESKLDTLKANHASADQIISTLRAWANIRQLNVTKEGSI
;
A
#
# COMPACT_ATOMS: atom_id res chain seq x y z
N MET A 1 59.83 18.75 -9.33
CA MET A 1 58.50 18.92 -8.68
C MET A 1 57.46 18.56 -9.72
N ALA A 2 56.90 17.35 -9.64
CA ALA A 2 55.97 16.84 -10.65
C ALA A 2 54.57 17.46 -10.44
N PRO A 3 53.86 17.86 -11.51
CA PRO A 3 52.44 18.18 -11.43
C PRO A 3 51.66 16.87 -11.58
N GLY A 4 50.79 16.54 -10.63
CA GLY A 4 50.10 15.26 -10.69
C GLY A 4 48.91 15.17 -9.75
N LEU A 5 47.73 15.07 -10.38
CA LEU A 5 46.51 14.42 -9.89
C LEU A 5 45.63 15.26 -8.96
N ALA A 6 44.91 16.21 -9.58
CA ALA A 6 43.52 16.44 -9.19
C ALA A 6 42.75 15.13 -9.38
N HIS A 7 42.39 14.46 -8.29
CA HIS A 7 41.45 13.35 -8.29
C HIS A 7 40.03 13.91 -8.47
N PRO A 8 39.30 13.55 -9.54
CA PRO A 8 37.97 14.08 -9.77
C PRO A 8 36.91 13.00 -9.53
N GLU A 9 36.86 12.30 -8.40
CA GLU A 9 35.82 11.27 -8.18
C GLU A 9 35.32 11.17 -6.73
N PHE A 10 34.77 12.25 -6.22
CA PHE A 10 33.65 12.13 -5.27
C PHE A 10 32.46 12.88 -5.85
N ASN A 11 31.83 12.21 -6.83
CA ASN A 11 30.55 12.59 -7.40
C ASN A 11 29.48 12.43 -6.32
N GLU A 12 29.20 13.50 -5.58
CA GLU A 12 28.06 13.65 -4.67
C GLU A 12 26.70 13.71 -5.41
N GLY A 13 26.65 13.40 -6.71
CA GLY A 13 25.45 13.40 -7.55
C GLY A 13 24.48 12.24 -7.33
N TYR A 14 24.71 11.35 -6.36
CA TYR A 14 23.81 10.22 -6.06
C TYR A 14 22.77 10.52 -4.98
N MET A 15 22.82 11.68 -4.32
CA MET A 15 21.76 12.10 -3.40
C MET A 15 20.66 12.80 -4.18
N THR A 16 19.59 12.06 -4.48
CA THR A 16 18.35 12.47 -5.17
C THR A 16 18.43 12.51 -6.70
N ASN A 17 18.42 11.33 -7.33
CA ASN A 17 17.96 11.27 -8.72
C ASN A 17 16.43 11.47 -8.70
N PRO A 18 15.91 12.64 -9.14
CA PRO A 18 14.47 12.93 -9.07
C PRO A 18 13.64 11.90 -9.85
N GLU A 19 14.21 11.30 -10.90
CA GLU A 19 13.55 10.28 -11.71
C GLU A 19 13.27 9.00 -10.90
N ILE A 20 14.24 8.53 -10.11
CA ILE A 20 14.08 7.37 -9.21
C ILE A 20 13.04 7.67 -8.13
N ASN A 21 13.06 8.89 -7.57
CA ASN A 21 12.07 9.29 -6.58
C ASN A 21 10.66 9.33 -7.18
N THR A 22 10.49 9.81 -8.41
CA THR A 22 9.20 9.83 -9.11
C THR A 22 8.71 8.41 -9.42
N GLU A 23 9.59 7.52 -9.88
CA GLU A 23 9.24 6.13 -10.18
C GLU A 23 8.80 5.38 -8.91
N LEU A 24 9.53 5.54 -7.81
CA LEU A 24 9.16 4.92 -6.52
C LEU A 24 7.82 5.44 -5.98
N VAL A 25 7.56 6.74 -6.11
CA VAL A 25 6.26 7.34 -5.73
C VAL A 25 5.12 6.80 -6.61
N GLN A 26 5.37 6.61 -7.90
CA GLN A 26 4.39 6.03 -8.82
C GLN A 26 4.09 4.57 -8.44
N MET A 27 5.12 3.75 -8.25
CA MET A 27 4.97 2.35 -7.81
C MET A 27 4.21 2.24 -6.49
N LEU A 28 4.49 3.11 -5.52
CA LEU A 28 3.77 3.14 -4.24
C LEU A 28 2.29 3.51 -4.44
N THR A 29 2.02 4.48 -5.31
CA THR A 29 0.65 4.91 -5.63
C THR A 29 -0.14 3.79 -6.30
N ASP A 30 0.47 3.11 -7.26
CA ASP A 30 -0.14 1.98 -7.98
C ASP A 30 -0.36 0.79 -7.07
N ALA A 31 0.61 0.47 -6.20
CA ALA A 31 0.46 -0.58 -5.20
C ALA A 31 -0.69 -0.29 -4.23
N ARG A 32 -0.80 0.97 -3.76
CA ARG A 32 -1.90 1.40 -2.88
C ARG A 32 -3.25 1.33 -3.58
N LEU A 33 -3.33 1.72 -4.85
CA LEU A 33 -4.54 1.64 -5.66
C LEU A 33 -4.95 0.18 -5.87
N SER A 34 -4.01 -0.68 -6.26
CA SER A 34 -4.23 -2.11 -6.45
C SER A 34 -4.74 -2.78 -5.17
N ALA A 35 -4.10 -2.51 -4.03
CA ALA A 35 -4.55 -3.01 -2.73
C ALA A 35 -5.98 -2.55 -2.38
N ARG A 36 -6.34 -1.31 -2.74
CA ARG A 36 -7.70 -0.79 -2.54
C ARG A 36 -8.72 -1.49 -3.45
N LEU A 37 -8.37 -1.78 -4.71
CA LEU A 37 -9.24 -2.53 -5.62
C LEU A 37 -9.48 -3.95 -5.13
N GLN A 38 -8.42 -4.67 -4.74
CA GLN A 38 -8.52 -6.01 -4.17
C GLN A 38 -9.40 -6.05 -2.90
N LEU A 39 -9.37 -4.98 -2.10
CA LEU A 39 -10.23 -4.83 -0.94
C LEU A 39 -11.71 -4.70 -1.33
N LEU A 40 -12.01 -3.93 -2.38
CA LEU A 40 -13.36 -3.75 -2.89
C LEU A 40 -13.91 -5.06 -3.47
N ASP A 41 -13.12 -5.79 -4.25
CA ASP A 41 -13.51 -7.10 -4.80
C ASP A 41 -13.84 -8.10 -3.69
N ALA A 42 -13.02 -8.12 -2.62
CA ALA A 42 -13.27 -8.98 -1.47
C ALA A 42 -14.54 -8.58 -0.68
N LEU A 43 -14.89 -7.29 -0.65
CA LEU A 43 -16.14 -6.81 -0.06
C LEU A 43 -17.34 -7.24 -0.89
N GLU A 44 -17.27 -7.06 -2.20
CA GLU A 44 -18.33 -7.41 -3.13
C GLU A 44 -18.65 -8.91 -3.06
N SER A 45 -17.63 -9.76 -3.14
CA SER A 45 -17.80 -11.22 -3.02
C SER A 45 -18.44 -11.65 -1.68
N LYS A 46 -18.08 -10.99 -0.57
CA LYS A 46 -18.69 -11.25 0.74
C LYS A 46 -20.15 -10.81 0.79
N LEU A 47 -20.47 -9.65 0.21
CA LEU A 47 -21.84 -9.17 0.12
C LEU A 47 -22.70 -10.12 -0.70
N ASP A 48 -22.19 -10.61 -1.82
CA ASP A 48 -22.91 -11.56 -2.67
C ASP A 48 -23.16 -12.89 -1.95
N THR A 49 -22.17 -13.38 -1.19
CA THR A 49 -22.33 -14.57 -0.34
C THR A 49 -23.41 -14.35 0.72
N LEU A 50 -23.43 -13.20 1.39
CA LEU A 50 -24.43 -12.89 2.41
C LEU A 50 -25.84 -12.76 1.81
N LYS A 51 -25.96 -12.14 0.63
CA LYS A 51 -27.22 -12.07 -0.12
C LYS A 51 -27.71 -13.46 -0.54
N ALA A 52 -26.82 -14.31 -1.05
CA ALA A 52 -27.13 -15.68 -1.45
C ALA A 52 -27.60 -16.53 -0.26
N ASN A 53 -27.09 -16.25 0.94
CA ASN A 53 -27.51 -16.90 2.18
C ASN A 53 -28.75 -16.26 2.82
N HIS A 54 -29.44 -15.34 2.12
CA HIS A 54 -30.60 -14.62 2.63
C HIS A 54 -30.36 -13.92 3.98
N ALA A 55 -29.14 -13.43 4.21
CA ALA A 55 -28.81 -12.72 5.43
C ALA A 55 -29.67 -11.47 5.57
N SER A 56 -30.15 -11.19 6.79
CA SER A 56 -30.88 -9.96 7.07
C SER A 56 -29.96 -8.75 6.98
N ALA A 57 -30.54 -7.55 6.82
CA ALA A 57 -29.78 -6.31 6.79
C ALA A 57 -28.87 -6.13 8.04
N ASP A 58 -29.38 -6.51 9.22
CA ASP A 58 -28.61 -6.46 10.47
C ASP A 58 -27.43 -7.43 10.48
N GLN A 59 -27.61 -8.65 9.93
CA GLN A 59 -26.53 -9.63 9.81
C GLN A 59 -25.45 -9.15 8.83
N ILE A 60 -25.85 -8.52 7.72
CA ILE A 60 -24.93 -7.93 6.76
C ILE A 60 -24.11 -6.82 7.42
N ILE A 61 -24.78 -5.86 8.08
CA ILE A 61 -24.12 -4.73 8.74
C ILE A 61 -23.16 -5.21 9.85
N SER A 62 -23.60 -6.17 10.67
CA SER A 62 -22.78 -6.74 11.74
C SER A 62 -21.52 -7.42 11.18
N THR A 63 -21.67 -8.21 10.12
CA THR A 63 -20.55 -8.91 9.47
C THR A 63 -19.55 -7.92 8.86
N LEU A 64 -20.05 -6.88 8.19
CA LEU A 64 -19.20 -5.82 7.62
C LEU A 64 -18.43 -5.06 8.71
N ARG A 65 -19.07 -4.73 9.84
CA ARG A 65 -18.42 -4.09 10.99
C ARG A 65 -17.33 -4.96 11.59
N ALA A 66 -17.61 -6.24 11.83
CA ALA A 66 -16.63 -7.19 12.36
C ALA A 66 -15.40 -7.28 11.44
N TRP A 67 -15.62 -7.30 10.13
CA TRP A 67 -14.55 -7.35 9.16
C TRP A 67 -13.71 -6.07 9.08
N ALA A 68 -14.37 -4.90 9.17
CA ALA A 68 -13.67 -3.62 9.28
C ALA A 68 -12.78 -3.55 10.53
N ASN A 69 -13.27 -4.02 11.67
CA ASN A 69 -12.51 -4.06 12.93
C ASN A 69 -11.28 -4.98 12.86
N ILE A 70 -11.42 -6.17 12.28
CA ILE A 70 -10.30 -7.11 12.10
C ILE A 70 -9.19 -6.46 11.25
N ARG A 71 -9.57 -5.75 10.18
CA ARG A 71 -8.60 -5.06 9.33
C ARG A 71 -7.95 -3.86 10.00
N GLN A 72 -8.70 -3.08 10.78
CA GLN A 72 -8.13 -1.98 11.56
C GLN A 72 -7.03 -2.47 12.51
N LEU A 73 -7.27 -3.58 13.21
CA LEU A 73 -6.27 -4.20 14.08
C LEU A 73 -5.02 -4.66 13.33
N ASN A 74 -5.17 -5.19 12.11
CA ASN A 74 -4.03 -5.59 11.28
C ASN A 74 -3.22 -4.38 10.78
N VAL A 75 -3.88 -3.27 10.41
CA VAL A 75 -3.18 -2.02 10.04
C VAL A 75 -2.41 -1.44 11.23
N THR A 76 -2.95 -1.50 12.45
CA THR A 76 -2.24 -1.01 13.65
C THR A 76 -1.04 -1.89 14.01
N LYS A 77 -1.10 -3.19 13.70
CA LYS A 77 -0.05 -4.16 14.04
C LYS A 77 1.13 -4.13 13.08
N GLU A 78 0.90 -3.83 11.80
CA GLU A 78 1.98 -3.66 10.81
C GLU A 78 2.61 -2.26 10.82
N GLY A 79 1.93 -1.26 11.42
CA GLY A 79 2.46 0.09 11.64
C GLY A 79 3.28 0.26 12.93
N SER A 80 3.45 -0.79 13.73
CA SER A 80 4.33 -0.80 14.91
C SER A 80 5.64 -1.54 14.57
N ILE A 81 6.52 -0.90 13.81
CA ILE A 81 7.93 -1.29 13.65
C ILE A 81 8.77 -0.02 13.74
#